data_AF-A0A7S2MN51-F1
#
_entry.id   AF-A0A7S2MN51-F1
#
_cell.length_a   1.000
_cell.length_b   1.000
_cell.length_c   1.000
_cell.angle_alpha   90.00
_cell.angle_beta   90.00
_cell.angle_gamma   90.00
#
_symmetry.space_group_name_H-M   'P 1'
#
loop_
_entity.id
_entity.type
_entity.pdbx_description
1 polymer ?
#
loop_
_entity_poly.entity_id
_entity_poly.type
_entity_poly.pdbx_seq_one_letter_code
_entity_poly.pdbx_strand_id
1 'polypeptide(L)'
;HFNLSSPDALPKFLQSVQWADARQVKEMHALLHRWAPLKPVAALELLDAKFADTQIRSYAVGCLEDMSDPELALYVLQLIQVLKYEARHDSSLARFLLRRALSCPHRVGHQFFWCLKAEMHLP
;
A
#
# COMPACT_ATOMS: atom_id res chain seq x y z
N HIS A 1 3.82 3.11 -25.73
CA HIS A 1 4.24 1.85 -25.08
C HIS A 1 5.07 2.18 -23.85
N PHE A 2 4.51 2.03 -22.65
CA PHE A 2 5.28 2.19 -21.40
C PHE A 2 6.29 1.05 -21.25
N ASN A 3 7.50 1.36 -20.79
CA ASN A 3 8.48 0.34 -20.44
C ASN A 3 8.09 -0.28 -19.08
N LEU A 4 7.30 -1.36 -19.14
CA LEU A 4 6.81 -2.10 -17.96
C LEU A 4 7.94 -2.71 -17.11
N SER A 5 9.17 -2.74 -17.65
CA SER A 5 10.38 -3.18 -16.94
C SER A 5 11.05 -2.07 -16.12
N SER A 6 10.49 -0.86 -16.08
CA SER A 6 10.95 0.24 -15.22
C SER A 6 9.93 0.47 -14.08
N PRO A 7 10.08 -0.21 -12.93
CA PRO A 7 9.14 -0.09 -11.82
C PRO A 7 8.98 1.36 -11.35
N ASP A 8 10.07 2.11 -11.24
CA ASP A 8 10.11 3.47 -10.69
C ASP A 8 9.32 4.52 -11.51
N ALA A 9 8.93 4.18 -12.74
CA ALA A 9 8.06 5.03 -13.55
C ALA A 9 6.57 4.95 -13.14
N LEU A 10 6.18 3.93 -12.37
CA LEU A 10 4.78 3.66 -12.01
C LEU A 10 4.09 4.84 -11.32
N PRO A 11 4.63 5.46 -10.25
CA PRO A 11 3.93 6.57 -9.58
C PRO A 11 3.64 7.75 -10.51
N LYS A 12 4.59 8.06 -11.41
CA LYS A 12 4.43 9.13 -12.40
C LYS A 12 3.41 8.76 -13.47
N PHE A 13 3.41 7.52 -13.94
CA PHE A 13 2.39 7.01 -14.85
C PHE A 13 1.00 7.13 -14.25
N LEU A 14 0.80 6.69 -13.00
CA LEU A 14 -0.49 6.74 -12.31
C LEU A 14 -1.03 8.16 -12.14
N GLN A 15 -0.14 9.15 -11.94
CA GLN A 15 -0.50 10.56 -11.89
C GLN A 15 -0.93 11.13 -13.25
N SER A 16 -0.56 10.50 -14.36
CA SER A 16 -0.94 10.94 -15.71
C SER A 16 -2.31 10.41 -16.18
N VAL A 17 -2.91 9.48 -15.44
CA VAL A 17 -4.18 8.85 -15.80
C VAL A 17 -5.35 9.81 -15.61
N GLN A 18 -6.20 9.95 -16.62
CA GLN A 18 -7.43 10.72 -16.48
C GLN A 18 -8.52 9.87 -15.81
N TRP A 19 -8.66 10.02 -14.49
CA TRP A 19 -9.58 9.21 -13.68
C TRP A 19 -11.07 9.34 -14.02
N ALA A 20 -11.48 10.40 -14.72
CA ALA A 20 -12.83 10.57 -15.23
C ALA A 20 -13.12 9.73 -16.50
N ASP A 21 -12.08 9.24 -17.18
CA ASP A 21 -12.20 8.39 -18.37
C ASP A 21 -12.08 6.91 -17.99
N ALA A 22 -13.23 6.22 -17.96
CA ALA A 22 -13.30 4.80 -17.62
C ALA A 22 -12.45 3.90 -18.53
N ARG A 23 -12.16 4.31 -19.78
CA ARG A 23 -11.31 3.53 -20.70
C ARG A 23 -9.86 3.59 -20.25
N GLN A 24 -9.37 4.78 -19.88
CA GLN A 24 -8.02 4.97 -19.37
C GLN A 24 -7.82 4.26 -18.03
N VAL A 25 -8.82 4.33 -17.12
CA VAL A 25 -8.76 3.60 -15.85
C VAL A 25 -8.67 2.09 -16.08
N LYS A 26 -9.48 1.54 -16.99
CA LYS A 26 -9.44 0.12 -17.36
C LYS A 26 -8.08 -0.28 -17.96
N GLU A 27 -7.51 0.55 -18.82
CA GLU A 27 -6.19 0.31 -19.41
C GLU A 27 -5.09 0.37 -18.34
N MET A 28 -5.15 1.34 -17.43
CA MET A 28 -4.23 1.46 -16.30
C MET A 28 -4.26 0.19 -15.43
N HIS A 29 -5.44 -0.33 -15.08
CA HIS A 29 -5.55 -1.58 -14.32
C HIS A 29 -4.90 -2.76 -15.06
N ALA A 30 -5.13 -2.87 -16.37
CA ALA A 30 -4.52 -3.92 -17.18
C ALA A 30 -2.98 -3.80 -17.23
N LEU A 31 -2.44 -2.58 -17.27
CA LEU A 31 -1.00 -2.31 -17.22
C LEU A 31 -0.42 -2.58 -15.83
N LEU A 32 -1.13 -2.20 -14.76
CA LEU A 32 -0.72 -2.38 -13.38
C LEU A 32 -0.47 -3.86 -13.06
N HIS A 33 -1.35 -4.76 -13.51
CA HIS A 33 -1.18 -6.21 -13.34
C HIS A 33 0.08 -6.78 -14.02
N ARG A 34 0.63 -6.06 -15.00
CA ARG A 34 1.82 -6.46 -15.75
C ARG A 34 3.06 -5.65 -15.35
N TRP A 35 2.90 -4.67 -14.47
CA TRP A 35 3.99 -3.80 -14.07
C TRP A 35 4.95 -4.57 -13.17
N ALA A 36 6.25 -4.47 -13.45
CA ALA A 36 7.26 -5.08 -12.59
C ALA A 36 7.13 -4.55 -11.16
N PRO A 37 7.28 -5.40 -10.11
CA PRO A 37 7.08 -4.99 -8.72
C PRO A 37 8.05 -3.88 -8.31
N LEU A 38 7.55 -2.93 -7.51
CA LEU A 38 8.37 -1.91 -6.88
C LEU A 38 9.19 -2.50 -5.75
N LYS A 39 10.30 -1.83 -5.40
CA LYS A 39 10.94 -2.07 -4.10
C LYS A 39 9.95 -1.70 -2.97
N PRO A 40 9.93 -2.46 -1.86
CA PRO A 40 8.94 -2.24 -0.79
C PRO A 40 8.86 -0.79 -0.31
N VAL A 41 10.00 -0.13 -0.09
CA VAL A 41 10.05 1.27 0.36
C VAL A 41 9.45 2.23 -0.68
N ALA A 42 9.68 2.00 -1.97
CA ALA A 42 9.09 2.81 -3.04
C ALA A 42 7.57 2.60 -3.14
N ALA A 43 7.10 1.37 -2.89
CA ALA A 43 5.68 1.04 -2.90
C ALA A 43 4.88 1.75 -1.81
N LEU A 44 5.51 2.19 -0.71
CA LEU A 44 4.85 2.98 0.33
C LEU A 44 4.21 4.26 -0.22
N GLU A 45 4.79 4.87 -1.26
CA GLU A 45 4.21 6.06 -1.92
C GLU A 45 2.81 5.79 -2.46
N LEU A 46 2.58 4.57 -2.99
CA LEU A 46 1.31 4.16 -3.58
C LEU A 46 0.20 3.91 -2.56
N LEU A 47 0.50 4.02 -1.26
CA LEU A 47 -0.48 3.95 -0.16
C LEU A 47 -0.90 5.33 0.36
N ASP A 48 -0.32 6.42 -0.14
CA ASP A 48 -0.71 7.78 0.21
C ASP A 48 -2.13 8.12 -0.30
N ALA A 49 -2.77 9.13 0.29
CA ALA A 49 -4.13 9.59 0.00
C ALA A 49 -4.36 9.93 -1.48
N LYS A 50 -3.31 10.34 -2.20
CA LYS A 50 -3.38 10.63 -3.65
C LYS A 50 -3.64 9.39 -4.51
N PHE A 51 -3.48 8.18 -3.96
CA PHE A 51 -3.76 6.91 -4.63
C PHE A 51 -4.89 6.16 -3.91
N ALA A 52 -6.13 6.55 -4.21
CA ALA A 52 -7.33 5.95 -3.61
C ALA A 52 -7.78 4.65 -4.29
N ASP A 53 -7.31 4.35 -5.50
CA ASP A 53 -7.74 3.17 -6.25
C ASP A 53 -7.31 1.87 -5.58
N THR A 54 -8.27 0.99 -5.31
CA THR A 54 -8.05 -0.26 -4.56
C THR A 54 -7.09 -1.25 -5.23
N GLN A 55 -6.95 -1.23 -6.57
CA GLN A 55 -6.02 -2.11 -7.27
C GLN A 55 -4.59 -1.61 -7.15
N ILE A 56 -4.37 -0.29 -7.24
CA ILE A 56 -3.07 0.34 -6.98
C ILE A 56 -2.60 0.02 -5.58
N ARG A 57 -3.47 0.21 -4.58
CA ARG A 57 -3.15 -0.06 -3.18
C ARG A 57 -2.87 -1.54 -2.93
N SER A 58 -3.63 -2.43 -3.57
CA SER A 58 -3.38 -3.88 -3.47
C SER A 58 -2.06 -4.29 -4.11
N TYR A 59 -1.69 -3.70 -5.26
CA TYR A 59 -0.37 -3.89 -5.87
C TYR A 59 0.75 -3.43 -4.92
N ALA A 60 0.58 -2.26 -4.29
CA ALA A 60 1.55 -1.72 -3.34
C ALA A 60 1.75 -2.65 -2.15
N VAL A 61 0.65 -3.15 -1.55
CA VAL A 61 0.71 -4.15 -0.48
C VAL A 61 1.41 -5.43 -0.94
N GLY A 62 1.16 -5.89 -2.16
CA GLY A 62 1.88 -7.03 -2.74
C GLY A 62 3.40 -6.83 -2.78
N CYS A 63 3.87 -5.62 -3.07
CA CYS A 63 5.29 -5.28 -3.01
C CYS A 63 5.83 -5.23 -1.56
N LEU A 64 4.99 -4.93 -0.57
CA LEU A 64 5.39 -4.93 0.84
C LEU A 64 5.59 -6.34 1.42
N GLU A 65 5.10 -7.39 0.77
CA GLU A 65 5.30 -8.77 1.24
C GLU A 65 6.79 -9.14 1.30
N ASP A 66 7.61 -8.59 0.39
CA ASP A 66 9.06 -8.78 0.34
C ASP A 66 9.82 -8.02 1.44
N MET A 67 9.14 -7.18 2.22
CA MET A 67 9.73 -6.46 3.34
C MET A 67 9.96 -7.40 4.53
N SER A 68 11.12 -7.33 5.15
CA SER A 68 11.40 -8.09 6.38
C SER A 68 10.66 -7.50 7.59
N ASP A 69 10.34 -8.29 8.62
CA ASP A 69 9.70 -7.76 9.84
C ASP A 69 10.51 -6.65 10.55
N PRO A 70 11.86 -6.71 10.65
CA PRO A 70 12.66 -5.59 11.16
C PRO A 70 12.48 -4.30 10.36
N GLU A 71 12.45 -4.40 9.02
CA GLU A 71 12.26 -3.25 8.14
C GLU A 71 10.84 -2.71 8.23
N LEU A 72 9.84 -3.60 8.24
CA LEU A 72 8.42 -3.25 8.39
C LEU A 72 8.16 -2.45 9.67
N ALA A 73 8.79 -2.83 10.79
CA ALA A 73 8.67 -2.12 12.05
C ALA A 73 9.04 -0.62 11.94
N LEU A 74 9.96 -0.25 11.04
CA LEU A 74 10.33 1.15 10.81
C LEU A 74 9.17 1.98 10.23
N TYR A 75 8.19 1.32 9.60
CA TYR A 75 7.11 1.95 8.85
C TYR A 75 5.70 1.68 9.41
N VAL A 76 5.56 0.87 10.48
CA VAL A 76 4.24 0.49 11.04
C VAL A 76 3.39 1.72 11.40
N LEU A 77 4.00 2.78 11.94
CA LEU A 77 3.27 4.00 12.27
C LEU A 77 2.66 4.65 11.02
N GLN A 78 3.45 4.81 9.97
CA GLN A 78 3.03 5.38 8.69
C GLN A 78 1.97 4.50 8.03
N LEU A 79 2.15 3.18 8.08
CA LEU A 79 1.19 2.20 7.56
C LEU A 79 -0.16 2.25 8.31
N ILE A 80 -0.14 2.53 9.61
CA ILE A 80 -1.38 2.76 10.38
C ILE A 80 -2.04 4.07 9.99
N GLN A 81 -1.28 5.14 9.72
CA GLN A 81 -1.88 6.39 9.23
C GLN A 81 -2.58 6.20 7.88
N VAL A 82 -1.96 5.48 6.95
CA VAL A 82 -2.55 5.27 5.62
C VAL A 82 -3.72 4.29 5.62
N LEU A 83 -3.97 3.54 6.70
CA LEU A 83 -5.22 2.78 6.86
C LEU A 83 -6.45 3.70 6.86
N LYS A 84 -6.31 4.96 7.29
CA LYS A 84 -7.41 5.95 7.29
C LYS A 84 -7.87 6.31 5.87
N TYR A 85 -7.05 6.04 4.86
CA TYR A 85 -7.36 6.28 3.45
C TYR A 85 -7.93 5.04 2.75
N GLU A 86 -8.10 3.92 3.45
CA GLU A 86 -8.75 2.74 2.89
C GLU A 86 -10.26 2.97 2.74
N ALA A 87 -10.79 2.63 1.56
CA ALA A 87 -12.23 2.78 1.28
C ALA A 87 -13.11 1.82 2.10
N ARG A 88 -12.53 0.73 2.63
CA ARG A 88 -13.23 -0.29 3.42
C ARG A 88 -12.33 -0.78 4.55
N HIS A 89 -12.93 -1.19 5.66
CA HIS A 89 -12.20 -1.80 6.77
C HIS A 89 -11.49 -3.10 6.35
N ASP A 90 -12.16 -3.89 5.53
CA ASP A 90 -11.57 -5.09 4.94
C ASP A 90 -10.78 -4.72 3.68
N SER A 91 -9.51 -4.40 3.86
CA SER A 91 -8.58 -4.02 2.80
C SER A 91 -7.34 -4.90 2.77
N SER A 92 -6.64 -4.91 1.63
CA SER A 92 -5.37 -5.61 1.47
C SER A 92 -4.35 -5.17 2.54
N LEU A 93 -4.30 -3.87 2.84
CA LEU A 93 -3.38 -3.32 3.84
C LEU A 93 -3.74 -3.76 5.26
N ALA A 94 -5.02 -3.72 5.63
CA ALA A 94 -5.47 -4.16 6.95
C ALA A 94 -5.15 -5.65 7.19
N ARG A 95 -5.43 -6.51 6.19
CA ARG A 95 -5.10 -7.94 6.25
C ARG A 95 -3.61 -8.20 6.34
N PHE A 96 -2.80 -7.46 5.56
CA PHE A 96 -1.34 -7.54 5.59
C PHE A 96 -0.80 -7.20 6.99
N LEU A 97 -1.16 -6.03 7.53
CA LEU A 97 -0.68 -5.59 8.84
C LEU A 97 -1.11 -6.56 9.96
N LEU A 98 -2.37 -7.02 9.95
CA LEU A 98 -2.85 -7.97 10.94
C LEU A 98 -2.07 -9.29 10.87
N ARG A 99 -1.86 -9.84 9.66
CA ARG A 99 -1.09 -11.07 9.47
C ARG A 99 0.36 -10.91 9.94
N ARG A 100 1.03 -9.82 9.57
CA ARG A 100 2.43 -9.55 9.98
C ARG A 100 2.54 -9.32 11.48
N ALA A 101 1.59 -8.62 12.09
CA ALA A 101 1.51 -8.41 13.53
C ALA A 101 1.38 -9.72 14.31
N LEU A 102 0.55 -10.65 13.81
CA LEU A 102 0.36 -11.98 14.43
C LEU A 102 1.58 -12.90 14.22
N SER A 103 2.27 -12.80 13.09
CA SER A 103 3.48 -13.58 12.82
C SER A 103 4.71 -13.07 13.58
N CYS A 104 4.79 -11.78 13.90
CA CYS A 104 5.89 -11.17 14.66
C CYS A 104 5.38 -10.36 15.87
N PRO A 105 4.79 -10.99 16.89
CA PRO A 105 4.07 -10.30 17.97
C PRO A 105 4.94 -9.34 18.78
N HIS A 106 6.19 -9.72 19.05
CA HIS A 106 7.08 -8.96 19.93
C HIS A 106 7.69 -7.72 19.28
N ARG A 107 7.56 -7.55 17.96
CA ARG A 107 8.10 -6.41 17.22
C ARG A 107 7.01 -5.68 16.46
N VAL A 108 6.51 -6.28 15.39
CA VAL A 108 5.46 -5.69 14.56
C VAL A 108 4.15 -5.61 15.35
N GLY A 109 3.76 -6.70 16.03
CA GLY A 109 2.52 -6.76 16.80
C GLY A 109 2.45 -5.77 17.96
N HIS A 110 3.52 -5.64 18.73
CA HIS A 110 3.60 -4.69 19.85
C HIS A 110 3.41 -3.25 19.38
N GLN A 111 4.12 -2.85 18.33
CA GLN A 111 4.00 -1.50 17.77
C GLN A 111 2.61 -1.28 17.14
N PHE A 112 2.10 -2.28 16.40
CA PHE A 112 0.78 -2.23 15.79
C PHE A 112 -0.33 -1.98 16.82
N PHE A 113 -0.32 -2.75 17.93
CA PHE A 113 -1.28 -2.59 19.01
C PHE A 113 -1.24 -1.18 19.62
N TRP A 114 -0.05 -0.70 20.00
CA TRP A 114 0.07 0.57 20.72
C TRP A 114 -0.23 1.78 19.84
N CYS A 115 0.16 1.74 18.56
CA CYS A 115 -0.18 2.79 17.61
C CYS A 115 -1.71 2.89 17.41
N LEU A 116 -2.42 1.76 17.27
CA LEU A 116 -3.89 1.77 17.20
C LEU A 116 -4.51 2.23 18.52
N LYS A 117 -4.02 1.70 19.65
CA LYS A 117 -4.55 2.02 20.98
C LYS A 117 -4.45 3.52 21.29
N ALA A 118 -3.35 4.16 20.89
CA ALA A 118 -3.11 5.58 21.09
C ALA A 118 -4.17 6.45 20.41
N GLU A 119 -4.78 5.98 19.33
CA GLU A 119 -5.73 6.75 18.53
C GLU A 119 -7.20 6.41 18.79
N MET A 120 -7.51 5.45 19.66
CA MET A 120 -8.90 5.05 19.95
C MET A 120 -9.78 6.16 20.55
N HIS A 121 -9.19 7.26 21.02
CA HIS A 121 -9.92 8.41 21.57
C HIS A 121 -10.33 9.41 20.47
N LEU A 122 -9.78 9.26 19.26
CA LEU A 122 -10.16 10.05 18.10
C LEU A 122 -11.48 9.48 17.55
N PRO A 123 -12.48 10.34 17.29
CA PRO A 123 -13.79 9.91 16.79
C PRO A 123 -13.76 9.38 15.35
#